data_AF-A0A957TXL3-F1
#
_entry.id   AF-A0A957TXL3-F1
#
_cell.length_a   1.000
_cell.length_b   1.000
_cell.length_c   1.000
_cell.angle_alpha   90.00
_cell.angle_beta   90.00
_cell.angle_gamma   90.00
#
_symmetry.space_group_name_H-M   'P 1'
#
loop_
_entity.id
_entity.type
_entity.pdbx_description
1 polymer ?
#
loop_
_entity_poly.entity_id
_entity_poly.type
_entity_poly.pdbx_seq_one_letter_code
_entity_poly.pdbx_strand_id
1 'polypeptide(L)'
;SEIYLPMIFTPQTSSVANAALQSYPWQNHAPPFDLLFGNRMDQHQQSKSEGQDRLSGFLYIDFTGETNEDGVPKAKHVNCNEPNSECTVGWTLQGIQRSATLLEQGEGGPPQWCIDEESWPIAQGYTHFHWIREGGGAGEGEHSGLQVGEEYTGYLIKLTARTTFVFQHAGEHDQGGEPGGPPTDPGGDHDDGGCGDDSGHEGGGCGGDDGGHEEDGGCGGDDGGHEDDGSNCAHKGVLVSPGIDFVSHANVTTCQ
;
A
#
# COMPACT_ATOMS: atom_id res chain seq x y z
N SER A 1 -36.28 51.99 28.41
CA SER A 1 -35.27 51.97 27.33
C SER A 1 -34.41 50.75 27.58
N GLU A 2 -34.67 49.64 26.89
CA GLU A 2 -33.90 48.41 27.07
C GLU A 2 -32.81 48.36 26.00
N ILE A 3 -31.56 48.23 26.46
CA ILE A 3 -30.36 48.20 25.62
C ILE A 3 -30.08 46.71 25.34
N TYR A 4 -30.33 46.28 24.12
CA TYR A 4 -29.90 44.97 23.62
C TYR A 4 -28.45 45.07 23.16
N LEU A 5 -27.55 44.31 23.78
CA LEU A 5 -26.19 44.10 23.31
C LEU A 5 -26.14 42.80 22.47
N PRO A 6 -25.58 42.82 21.25
CA PRO A 6 -25.42 41.61 20.46
C PRO A 6 -24.33 40.73 21.07
N MET A 7 -24.67 39.48 21.41
CA MET A 7 -23.68 38.45 21.71
C MET A 7 -22.98 38.05 20.41
N ILE A 8 -21.75 38.52 20.24
CA ILE A 8 -20.86 38.06 19.18
C ILE A 8 -20.31 36.70 19.63
N PHE A 9 -20.79 35.63 19.02
CA PHE A 9 -20.26 34.29 19.21
C PHE A 9 -19.00 34.15 18.33
N THR A 10 -17.82 34.34 18.92
CA THR A 10 -16.56 33.94 18.27
C THR A 10 -16.42 32.42 18.39
N PRO A 11 -16.37 31.67 17.28
CA PRO A 11 -16.06 30.25 17.34
C PRO A 11 -14.64 30.08 17.87
N GLN A 12 -14.52 29.50 19.07
CA GLN A 12 -13.24 29.00 19.56
C GLN A 12 -12.85 27.79 18.71
N THR A 13 -11.96 28.00 17.75
CA THR A 13 -11.28 26.91 17.06
C THR A 13 -10.51 26.09 18.10
N SER A 14 -11.01 24.89 18.36
CA SER A 14 -10.48 23.99 19.38
C SER A 14 -9.14 23.40 18.89
N SER A 15 -8.02 24.06 19.20
CA SER A 15 -6.67 23.58 18.82
C SER A 15 -6.06 22.60 19.85
N VAL A 16 -6.88 21.81 20.55
CA VAL A 16 -6.43 21.01 21.71
C VAL A 16 -6.29 19.50 21.43
N ALA A 17 -6.49 19.05 20.19
CA ALA A 17 -6.52 17.61 19.86
C ALA A 17 -5.17 17.00 19.40
N ASN A 18 -4.09 17.77 19.25
CA ASN A 18 -2.85 17.25 18.64
C ASN A 18 -1.76 16.75 19.61
N ALA A 19 -1.83 17.04 20.91
CA ALA A 19 -0.74 16.68 21.83
C ALA A 19 -0.67 15.17 22.17
N ALA A 20 -1.77 14.43 22.06
CA ALA A 20 -1.82 12.99 22.35
C ALA A 20 -1.48 12.09 21.14
N LEU A 21 -1.28 12.68 19.96
CA LEU A 21 -0.93 11.94 18.74
C LEU A 21 0.59 11.74 18.58
N GLN A 22 1.43 12.55 19.26
CA GLN A 22 2.89 12.44 19.20
C GLN A 22 3.54 11.57 20.30
N SER A 23 2.78 10.77 21.06
CA SER A 23 3.33 10.02 22.20
C SER A 23 4.13 8.76 21.85
N TYR A 24 4.36 8.49 20.57
CA TYR A 24 5.00 7.26 20.09
C TYR A 24 6.08 7.62 19.08
N PRO A 25 7.24 8.14 19.54
CA PRO A 25 8.32 8.47 18.64
C PRO A 25 8.91 7.19 18.04
N TRP A 26 9.38 7.29 16.79
CA TRP A 26 10.24 6.26 16.22
C TRP A 26 11.49 6.08 17.08
N GLN A 27 11.82 4.83 17.44
CA GLN A 27 13.01 4.52 18.23
C GLN A 27 13.93 3.51 17.56
N ASN A 28 13.80 3.32 16.24
CA ASN A 28 14.60 2.35 15.47
C ASN A 28 14.68 0.97 16.17
N HIS A 29 13.51 0.41 16.44
CA HIS A 29 13.35 -0.89 17.11
C HIS A 29 14.03 -1.05 18.47
N ALA A 30 14.23 0.05 19.21
CA ALA A 30 14.66 -0.05 20.59
C ALA A 30 13.59 -0.77 21.45
N PRO A 31 14.00 -1.53 22.49
CA PRO A 31 13.08 -2.17 23.41
C PRO A 31 12.05 -1.18 24.00
N PRO A 32 10.78 -1.58 24.17
CA PRO A 32 10.27 -2.94 24.01
C PRO A 32 9.85 -3.30 22.58
N PHE A 33 10.00 -2.41 21.60
CA PHE A 33 9.50 -2.63 20.24
C PHE A 33 10.59 -3.16 19.30
N ASP A 34 11.19 -4.29 19.67
CA ASP A 34 12.34 -4.90 19.02
C ASP A 34 11.99 -6.11 18.13
N LEU A 35 10.70 -6.37 17.90
CA LEU A 35 10.26 -7.43 17.00
C LEU A 35 10.34 -6.94 15.55
N LEU A 36 11.14 -7.68 14.77
CA LEU A 36 11.40 -7.44 13.35
C LEU A 36 10.76 -8.53 12.49
N PHE A 37 10.13 -8.12 11.39
CA PHE A 37 9.61 -9.04 10.37
C PHE A 37 10.68 -9.45 9.35
N GLY A 38 11.79 -8.72 9.27
CA GLY A 38 12.89 -8.94 8.33
C GLY A 38 12.63 -8.38 6.93
N ASN A 39 11.72 -7.41 6.78
CA ASN A 39 11.39 -6.84 5.47
C ASN A 39 11.24 -5.31 5.54
N ARG A 40 10.91 -4.67 4.41
CA ARG A 40 10.77 -3.20 4.29
C ARG A 40 9.76 -2.58 5.27
N MET A 41 8.85 -3.36 5.85
CA MET A 41 7.91 -2.88 6.87
C MET A 41 8.66 -2.41 8.12
N ASP A 42 9.78 -3.05 8.45
CA ASP A 42 10.60 -2.67 9.61
C ASP A 42 11.24 -1.28 9.44
N GLN A 43 11.14 -0.62 8.29
CA GLN A 43 11.59 0.76 8.14
C GLN A 43 10.55 1.79 8.61
N HIS A 44 9.30 1.36 8.78
CA HIS A 44 8.17 2.25 9.04
C HIS A 44 7.16 1.64 10.01
N GLN A 45 7.55 0.59 10.72
CA GLN A 45 6.75 -0.09 11.73
C GLN A 45 7.64 -0.36 12.94
N GLN A 46 7.06 -0.26 14.14
CA GLN A 46 7.69 -0.81 15.35
C GLN A 46 6.70 -1.71 16.06
N SER A 47 7.16 -2.87 16.50
CA SER A 47 6.27 -3.87 17.07
C SER A 47 6.94 -4.61 18.24
N LYS A 48 6.11 -5.05 19.19
CA LYS A 48 6.54 -5.81 20.35
C LYS A 48 5.70 -7.05 20.53
N SER A 49 6.32 -8.11 21.00
CA SER A 49 5.60 -9.27 21.52
C SER A 49 4.94 -8.91 22.86
N GLU A 50 3.68 -9.32 23.02
CA GLU A 50 2.91 -9.22 24.28
C GLU A 50 2.79 -10.60 24.96
N GLY A 51 3.63 -11.56 24.57
CA GLY A 51 3.50 -12.98 24.89
C GLY A 51 3.60 -13.85 23.65
N GLN A 52 3.43 -15.16 23.82
CA GLN A 52 3.76 -16.16 22.78
C GLN A 52 3.05 -15.92 21.44
N ASP A 53 1.79 -15.47 21.45
CA ASP A 53 0.98 -15.41 20.22
C ASP A 53 0.42 -14.02 19.92
N ARG A 54 0.92 -12.96 20.58
CA ARG A 54 0.36 -11.62 20.48
C ARG A 54 1.41 -10.57 20.21
N LEU A 55 1.01 -9.59 19.41
CA LEU A 55 1.83 -8.48 18.95
C LEU A 55 1.07 -7.17 19.15
N SER A 56 1.78 -6.11 19.54
CA SER A 56 1.27 -4.74 19.47
C SER A 56 2.32 -3.81 18.89
N GLY A 57 1.90 -2.68 18.31
CA GLY A 57 2.86 -1.78 17.68
C GLY A 57 2.24 -0.57 17.02
N PHE A 58 3.03 0.05 16.14
CA PHE A 58 2.67 1.25 15.39
C PHE A 58 3.17 1.12 13.95
N LEU A 59 2.36 1.63 13.01
CA LEU A 59 2.75 1.85 11.63
C LEU A 59 2.85 3.37 11.40
N TYR A 60 4.00 3.80 10.90
CA TYR A 60 4.38 5.19 10.71
C TYR A 60 4.17 5.61 9.25
N ILE A 61 3.78 6.87 9.10
CA ILE A 61 3.54 7.56 7.83
C ILE A 61 4.26 8.90 7.84
N ASP A 62 4.47 9.44 6.64
CA ASP A 62 4.88 10.81 6.42
C ASP A 62 3.74 11.56 5.71
N PHE A 63 3.40 12.73 6.24
CA PHE A 63 2.41 13.60 5.62
C PHE A 63 3.10 14.43 4.53
N THR A 64 2.56 14.41 3.32
CA THR A 64 3.22 15.04 2.18
C THR A 64 3.17 16.57 2.21
N GLY A 65 2.39 17.15 3.14
CA GLY A 65 2.05 18.58 3.16
C GLY A 65 0.92 18.96 2.20
N GLU A 66 0.43 18.03 1.39
CA GLU A 66 -0.70 18.22 0.49
C GLU A 66 -2.03 17.76 1.09
N THR A 67 -3.13 18.25 0.52
CA THR A 67 -4.48 17.75 0.79
C THR A 67 -5.16 17.32 -0.52
N ASN A 68 -6.18 16.47 -0.43
CA ASN A 68 -7.12 16.27 -1.55
C ASN A 68 -8.08 17.48 -1.71
N GLU A 69 -9.01 17.42 -2.66
CA GLU A 69 -10.01 18.47 -2.93
C GLU A 69 -10.90 18.80 -1.72
N ASP A 70 -11.12 17.83 -0.83
CA ASP A 70 -11.92 17.98 0.40
C ASP A 70 -11.10 18.53 1.58
N GLY A 71 -9.82 18.83 1.39
CA GLY A 71 -8.92 19.29 2.45
C GLY A 71 -8.42 18.18 3.39
N VAL A 72 -8.59 16.90 3.03
CA VAL A 72 -8.05 15.76 3.78
C VAL A 72 -6.55 15.62 3.48
N PRO A 73 -5.68 15.55 4.51
CA PRO A 73 -4.24 15.48 4.30
C PRO A 73 -3.83 14.16 3.63
N LYS A 74 -2.86 14.22 2.72
CA LYS A 74 -2.27 13.06 2.08
C LYS A 74 -1.07 12.55 2.87
N ALA A 75 -0.91 11.22 2.92
CA ALA A 75 0.21 10.57 3.58
C ALA A 75 0.72 9.36 2.78
N LYS A 76 1.97 8.98 3.02
CA LYS A 76 2.66 7.89 2.33
C LYS A 76 3.48 7.05 3.31
N HIS A 77 3.98 5.90 2.83
CA HIS A 77 5.03 5.16 3.53
C HIS A 77 6.27 6.05 3.73
N VAL A 78 6.99 5.85 4.84
CA VAL A 78 8.17 6.64 5.19
C VAL A 78 9.27 5.75 5.73
N ASN A 79 10.51 5.88 5.27
CA ASN A 79 11.62 5.22 5.96
C ASN A 79 12.03 6.05 7.19
N CYS A 80 11.68 5.61 8.39
CA CYS A 80 11.96 6.31 9.63
C CYS A 80 13.43 6.26 10.06
N ASN A 81 14.26 5.48 9.36
CA ASN A 81 15.70 5.46 9.57
C ASN A 81 16.43 6.49 8.70
N GLU A 82 15.75 7.13 7.75
CA GLU A 82 16.35 8.18 6.94
C GLU A 82 16.49 9.48 7.74
N PRO A 83 17.62 10.21 7.59
CA PRO A 83 17.76 11.52 8.16
C PRO A 83 16.67 12.47 7.66
N ASN A 84 16.06 13.22 8.58
CA ASN A 84 15.00 14.21 8.32
C ASN A 84 13.63 13.63 7.96
N SER A 85 13.40 12.32 8.09
CA SER A 85 12.05 11.76 7.97
C SER A 85 11.15 12.19 9.13
N GLU A 86 9.98 12.74 8.82
CA GLU A 86 8.96 13.11 9.82
C GLU A 86 8.00 11.93 10.08
N CYS A 87 8.43 10.97 10.89
CA CYS A 87 7.61 9.81 11.19
C CYS A 87 6.49 10.10 12.18
N THR A 88 5.26 10.00 11.69
CA THR A 88 4.03 10.14 12.48
C THR A 88 3.29 8.81 12.53
N VAL A 89 2.71 8.45 13.68
CA VAL A 89 1.90 7.23 13.78
C VAL A 89 0.59 7.39 13.00
N GLY A 90 0.47 6.64 11.89
CA GLY A 90 -0.77 6.53 11.12
C GLY A 90 -1.74 5.52 11.72
N TRP A 91 -1.20 4.37 12.15
CA TRP A 91 -2.00 3.28 12.73
C TRP A 91 -1.38 2.72 14.01
N THR A 92 -2.25 2.25 14.91
CA THR A 92 -1.87 1.25 15.92
C THR A 92 -2.05 -0.14 15.36
N LEU A 93 -1.17 -1.04 15.75
CA LEU A 93 -1.11 -2.41 15.27
C LEU A 93 -1.46 -3.37 16.41
N GLN A 94 -2.30 -4.36 16.12
CA GLN A 94 -2.51 -5.54 16.95
C GLN A 94 -2.35 -6.79 16.09
N GLY A 95 -1.55 -7.74 16.51
CA GLY A 95 -1.36 -9.01 15.80
C GLY A 95 -1.68 -10.22 16.65
N ILE A 96 -2.13 -11.28 16.00
CA ILE A 96 -2.28 -12.61 16.57
C ILE A 96 -1.52 -13.59 15.70
N GLN A 97 -0.68 -14.43 16.31
CA GLN A 97 0.11 -15.41 15.56
C GLN A 97 -0.80 -16.45 14.91
N ARG A 98 -0.59 -16.73 13.62
CA ARG A 98 -1.35 -17.69 12.80
C ARG A 98 -0.44 -18.34 11.77
N SER A 99 -0.89 -19.49 11.28
CA SER A 99 -0.44 -20.04 10.01
C SER A 99 -1.29 -19.46 8.88
N ALA A 100 -0.67 -19.23 7.72
CA ALA A 100 -1.35 -18.86 6.50
C ALA A 100 -0.68 -19.53 5.29
N THR A 101 -1.48 -19.96 4.32
CA THR A 101 -1.00 -20.51 3.06
C THR A 101 -0.80 -19.38 2.06
N LEU A 102 0.36 -19.35 1.40
CA LEU A 102 0.61 -18.38 0.36
C LEU A 102 -0.19 -18.71 -0.90
N LEU A 103 -1.06 -17.81 -1.33
CA LEU A 103 -1.81 -17.94 -2.59
C LEU A 103 -1.05 -17.36 -3.77
N GLU A 104 -0.41 -16.20 -3.56
CA GLU A 104 0.29 -15.47 -4.61
C GLU A 104 1.42 -14.63 -4.01
N GLN A 105 2.57 -14.57 -4.68
CA GLN A 105 3.70 -13.75 -4.24
C GLN A 105 3.48 -12.24 -4.44
N GLY A 106 2.56 -11.84 -5.33
CA GLY A 106 2.29 -10.46 -5.69
C GLY A 106 3.41 -9.83 -6.51
N GLU A 107 3.46 -10.09 -7.82
CA GLU A 107 4.44 -9.44 -8.72
C GLU A 107 4.19 -7.92 -8.75
N GLY A 108 4.98 -7.16 -7.98
CA GLY A 108 4.80 -5.71 -7.81
C GLY A 108 3.81 -5.29 -6.71
N GLY A 109 3.29 -6.24 -5.92
CA GLY A 109 2.32 -5.99 -4.85
C GLY A 109 2.61 -6.73 -3.55
N PRO A 110 1.76 -6.58 -2.52
CA PRO A 110 1.83 -7.43 -1.33
C PRO A 110 1.41 -8.87 -1.69
N PRO A 111 2.06 -9.90 -1.11
CA PRO A 111 1.63 -11.28 -1.31
C PRO A 111 0.23 -11.49 -0.76
N GLN A 112 -0.53 -12.37 -1.41
CA GLN A 112 -1.87 -12.78 -0.99
C GLN A 112 -1.81 -14.08 -0.20
N TRP A 113 -2.52 -14.10 0.93
CA TRP A 113 -2.51 -15.19 1.89
C TRP A 113 -3.92 -15.73 2.10
N CYS A 114 -4.04 -17.02 2.36
CA CYS A 114 -5.28 -17.58 2.88
C CYS A 114 -5.06 -18.11 4.31
N ILE A 115 -6.06 -17.90 5.15
CA ILE A 115 -6.13 -18.45 6.51
C ILE A 115 -7.36 -19.33 6.60
N ASP A 116 -7.24 -20.48 7.25
CA ASP A 116 -8.38 -21.36 7.51
C ASP A 116 -9.47 -20.62 8.30
N GLU A 117 -10.73 -20.79 7.90
CA GLU A 117 -11.87 -20.12 8.53
C GLU A 117 -11.94 -20.41 10.03
N GLU A 118 -11.63 -21.64 10.46
CA GLU A 118 -11.60 -22.05 11.87
C GLU A 118 -10.52 -21.33 12.69
N SER A 119 -9.46 -20.88 12.03
CA SER A 119 -8.35 -20.14 12.64
C SER A 119 -8.60 -18.63 12.71
N TRP A 120 -9.63 -18.13 12.01
CA TRP A 120 -9.92 -16.71 11.94
C TRP A 120 -10.40 -16.15 13.28
N PRO A 121 -9.86 -15.03 13.78
CA PRO A 121 -10.32 -14.43 15.02
C PRO A 121 -11.79 -14.00 14.94
N ILE A 122 -12.57 -14.35 15.98
CA ILE A 122 -13.96 -13.87 16.12
C ILE A 122 -14.03 -12.33 16.13
N ALA A 123 -13.00 -11.69 16.68
CA ALA A 123 -12.88 -10.24 16.67
C ALA A 123 -12.64 -9.74 15.25
N GLN A 124 -13.45 -8.78 14.80
CA GLN A 124 -13.33 -8.20 13.46
C GLN A 124 -12.10 -7.28 13.31
N GLY A 125 -11.69 -7.09 12.06
CA GLY A 125 -10.71 -6.09 11.65
C GLY A 125 -9.31 -6.60 11.38
N TYR A 126 -9.12 -7.91 11.36
CA TYR A 126 -7.89 -8.53 10.93
C TYR A 126 -7.93 -8.71 9.42
N THR A 127 -7.08 -7.98 8.71
CA THR A 127 -7.12 -7.87 7.23
C THR A 127 -5.75 -7.98 6.59
N HIS A 128 -4.68 -8.02 7.40
CA HIS A 128 -3.32 -8.04 6.90
C HIS A 128 -2.54 -9.20 7.49
N PHE A 129 -1.70 -9.88 6.72
CA PHE A 129 -0.83 -10.93 7.21
C PHE A 129 0.62 -10.64 6.88
N HIS A 130 1.47 -10.74 7.90
CA HIS A 130 2.91 -10.73 7.76
C HIS A 130 3.49 -12.02 8.31
N TRP A 131 4.17 -12.78 7.44
CA TRP A 131 4.92 -13.96 7.86
C TRP A 131 6.14 -13.56 8.68
N ILE A 132 6.59 -14.47 9.54
CA ILE A 132 7.86 -14.36 10.24
C ILE A 132 8.77 -15.49 9.78
N ARG A 133 10.07 -15.24 9.75
CA ARG A 133 11.04 -16.28 9.39
C ARG A 133 11.23 -17.25 10.56
N GLU A 134 11.25 -18.55 10.28
CA GLU A 134 11.68 -19.55 11.26
C GLU A 134 13.09 -19.21 11.78
N GLY A 135 13.22 -19.15 13.11
CA GLY A 135 14.47 -18.77 13.78
C GLY A 135 14.60 -17.28 14.12
N GLY A 136 13.58 -16.45 13.86
CA GLY A 136 13.47 -15.09 14.43
C GLY A 136 14.56 -14.11 13.97
N GLY A 137 15.20 -14.38 12.84
CA GLY A 137 16.24 -13.50 12.29
C GLY A 137 15.65 -12.40 11.41
N ALA A 138 16.03 -11.16 11.68
CA ALA A 138 15.93 -10.05 10.75
C ALA A 138 16.90 -10.29 9.58
N GLY A 139 16.46 -11.09 8.61
CA GLY A 139 17.16 -11.25 7.35
C GLY A 139 16.35 -10.51 6.30
N GLU A 140 16.93 -9.46 5.70
CA GLU A 140 16.43 -8.80 4.50
C GLU A 140 16.11 -9.87 3.46
N GLY A 141 14.83 -10.24 3.40
CA GLY A 141 14.32 -11.19 2.45
C GLY A 141 13.33 -10.46 1.58
N GLU A 142 13.79 -10.06 0.39
CA GLU A 142 12.98 -10.19 -0.82
C GLU A 142 12.10 -11.44 -0.71
N HIS A 143 10.95 -11.46 -1.38
CA HIS A 143 10.01 -12.59 -1.44
C HIS A 143 10.67 -13.94 -1.85
N SER A 144 11.97 -13.95 -2.14
CA SER A 144 12.87 -15.10 -2.16
C SER A 144 12.57 -16.15 -1.08
N GLY A 145 12.25 -17.36 -1.54
CA GLY A 145 11.98 -18.52 -0.68
C GLY A 145 10.51 -18.69 -0.27
N LEU A 146 9.64 -17.72 -0.57
CA LEU A 146 8.20 -17.96 -0.52
C LEU A 146 7.80 -18.91 -1.66
N GLN A 147 6.97 -19.91 -1.39
CA GLN A 147 6.48 -20.87 -2.37
C GLN A 147 4.95 -20.88 -2.30
N VAL A 148 4.31 -20.67 -3.44
CA VAL A 148 2.85 -20.69 -3.53
C VAL A 148 2.35 -22.09 -3.14
N GLY A 149 1.34 -22.13 -2.29
CA GLY A 149 0.78 -23.35 -1.71
C GLY A 149 1.43 -23.83 -0.41
N GLU A 150 2.55 -23.24 0.01
CA GLU A 150 3.18 -23.56 1.30
C GLU A 150 2.58 -22.74 2.44
N GLU A 151 2.60 -23.33 3.64
CA GLU A 151 2.13 -22.71 4.87
C GLU A 151 3.28 -21.99 5.59
N TYR A 152 3.01 -20.77 6.05
CA TYR A 152 3.95 -19.95 6.80
C TYR A 152 3.35 -19.47 8.12
N THR A 153 4.17 -19.47 9.17
CA THR A 153 3.81 -18.83 10.44
C THR A 153 4.03 -17.33 10.35
N GLY A 154 3.12 -16.55 10.92
CA GLY A 154 3.15 -15.09 10.92
C GLY A 154 2.17 -14.48 11.88
N TYR A 155 1.93 -13.19 11.74
CA TYR A 155 0.89 -12.48 12.47
C TYR A 155 -0.21 -12.05 11.52
N LEU A 156 -1.43 -12.46 11.85
CA LEU A 156 -2.63 -11.85 11.32
C LEU A 156 -2.87 -10.54 12.10
N ILE A 157 -2.91 -9.45 11.38
CA ILE A 157 -2.78 -8.08 11.87
C ILE A 157 -4.07 -7.29 11.63
N LYS A 158 -4.41 -6.54 12.68
CA LYS A 158 -5.43 -5.51 12.71
C LYS A 158 -4.75 -4.16 12.82
N LEU A 159 -5.00 -3.31 11.82
CA LEU A 159 -4.58 -1.92 11.82
C LEU A 159 -5.76 -1.04 12.26
N THR A 160 -5.48 -0.06 13.11
CA THR A 160 -6.45 0.93 13.56
C THR A 160 -5.90 2.32 13.33
N ALA A 161 -6.49 3.01 12.36
CA ALA A 161 -6.09 4.36 11.96
C ALA A 161 -6.38 5.36 13.06
N ARG A 162 -5.43 6.27 13.29
CA ARG A 162 -5.48 7.27 14.36
C ARG A 162 -6.21 8.55 13.97
N THR A 163 -6.22 8.87 12.68
CA THR A 163 -6.80 10.09 12.12
C THR A 163 -7.31 9.82 10.71
N THR A 164 -7.98 10.80 10.11
CA THR A 164 -8.38 10.76 8.70
C THR A 164 -7.24 11.25 7.82
N PHE A 165 -6.92 10.52 6.76
CA PHE A 165 -5.95 10.91 5.73
C PHE A 165 -6.20 10.15 4.42
N VAL A 166 -5.66 10.65 3.31
CA VAL A 166 -5.60 9.90 2.04
C VAL A 166 -4.25 9.21 1.96
N PHE A 167 -4.25 7.89 1.95
CA PHE A 167 -3.02 7.10 1.94
C PHE A 167 -2.60 6.73 0.52
N GLN A 168 -1.36 7.07 0.18
CA GLN A 168 -0.72 6.72 -1.08
C GLN A 168 0.16 5.49 -0.86
N HIS A 169 -0.39 4.30 -1.16
CA HIS A 169 0.37 3.05 -1.13
C HIS A 169 1.44 3.14 -2.22
N ALA A 170 2.72 3.09 -1.85
CA ALA A 170 3.83 3.25 -2.77
C ALA A 170 3.89 2.09 -3.78
N GLY A 171 3.11 2.20 -4.85
CA GLY A 171 3.18 1.44 -6.10
C GLY A 171 3.53 2.34 -7.30
N GLU A 172 3.34 3.65 -7.18
CA GLU A 172 4.06 4.61 -8.01
C GLU A 172 5.40 4.86 -7.33
N HIS A 173 6.42 4.12 -7.78
CA HIS A 173 7.73 4.75 -7.85
C HIS A 173 7.50 6.14 -8.45
N ASP A 174 7.72 7.19 -7.66
CA ASP A 174 8.46 8.35 -8.17
C ASP A 174 9.76 7.77 -8.73
N GLN A 175 9.71 7.21 -9.95
CA GLN A 175 10.86 7.23 -10.81
C GLN A 175 11.12 8.72 -10.94
N GLY A 176 12.09 9.21 -10.17
CA GLY A 176 12.54 10.57 -10.24
C GLY A 176 12.82 10.90 -11.70
N GLY A 177 11.83 11.46 -12.38
CA GLY A 177 12.04 12.20 -13.59
C GLY A 177 12.90 13.36 -13.16
N GLU A 178 14.20 13.24 -13.43
CA GLU A 178 15.12 14.36 -13.31
C GLU A 178 14.46 15.58 -13.98
N PRO A 179 14.42 16.75 -13.32
CA PRO A 179 13.89 17.94 -13.94
C PRO A 179 14.87 18.40 -15.03
N GLY A 180 14.58 18.02 -16.28
CA GLY A 180 15.12 18.67 -17.48
C GLY A 180 16.46 18.15 -18.00
N GLY A 181 16.45 17.00 -18.67
CA GLY A 181 17.38 16.76 -19.78
C GLY A 181 16.89 17.50 -21.04
N PRO A 182 17.75 18.21 -21.79
CA PRO A 182 17.34 18.90 -23.01
C PRO A 182 16.85 17.89 -24.07
N PRO A 183 15.92 18.29 -24.95
CA PRO A 183 15.36 17.40 -25.97
C PRO A 183 16.49 16.87 -26.85
N THR A 184 16.65 15.55 -26.87
CA THR A 184 17.47 14.89 -27.88
C THR A 184 16.73 14.92 -29.21
N ASP A 185 17.38 15.59 -30.15
CA ASP A 185 17.11 15.73 -31.58
C ASP A 185 16.74 14.40 -32.27
N PRO A 186 15.62 14.28 -33.01
CA PRO A 186 15.34 13.12 -33.84
C PRO A 186 15.98 13.34 -35.21
N GLY A 187 17.29 13.12 -35.31
CA GLY A 187 18.03 13.19 -36.56
C GLY A 187 19.12 12.13 -36.62
N GLY A 188 18.88 11.04 -37.34
CA GLY A 188 19.87 9.97 -37.48
C GLY A 188 19.39 8.83 -38.37
N ASP A 189 19.52 9.04 -39.67
CA ASP A 189 19.37 8.06 -40.75
C ASP A 189 20.06 6.74 -40.44
N HIS A 190 19.36 5.61 -40.56
CA HIS A 190 19.93 4.28 -40.83
C HIS A 190 19.11 3.62 -41.94
N ASP A 191 19.48 3.98 -43.18
CA ASP A 191 19.36 3.07 -44.32
C ASP A 191 20.46 2.00 -44.25
N ASP A 192 20.22 0.90 -44.98
CA ASP A 192 21.16 -0.14 -45.45
C ASP A 192 21.01 -1.52 -44.79
N GLY A 193 20.11 -2.35 -45.33
CA GLY A 193 19.94 -3.72 -44.84
C GLY A 193 19.25 -4.75 -45.74
N GLY A 194 19.31 -4.59 -47.08
CA GLY A 194 19.35 -5.71 -48.04
C GLY A 194 18.15 -6.66 -48.14
N CYS A 195 17.36 -6.49 -49.20
CA CYS A 195 16.45 -7.50 -49.73
C CYS A 195 17.22 -8.74 -50.21
N GLY A 196 16.87 -9.90 -49.67
CA GLY A 196 17.21 -11.21 -50.23
C GLY A 196 15.95 -11.88 -50.77
N ASP A 197 15.70 -11.70 -52.06
CA ASP A 197 14.81 -12.57 -52.84
C ASP A 197 15.52 -13.92 -53.01
N ASP A 198 14.89 -15.04 -52.61
CA ASP A 198 14.76 -16.19 -53.54
C ASP A 198 13.79 -17.29 -53.04
N SER A 199 12.98 -17.75 -54.00
CA SER A 199 12.47 -19.12 -54.17
C SER A 199 11.53 -19.77 -53.14
N GLY A 200 10.23 -19.63 -53.39
CA GLY A 200 9.35 -20.77 -53.70
C GLY A 200 8.95 -21.75 -52.59
N HIS A 201 7.74 -21.58 -52.04
CA HIS A 201 6.88 -22.72 -51.74
C HIS A 201 5.40 -22.31 -51.79
N GLU A 202 4.65 -22.98 -52.66
CA GLU A 202 3.19 -22.95 -52.69
C GLU A 202 2.64 -23.77 -51.53
N GLY A 203 1.61 -23.26 -50.83
CA GLY A 203 0.68 -24.13 -50.09
C GLY A 203 0.23 -23.62 -48.72
N GLY A 204 -1.10 -23.58 -48.55
CA GLY A 204 -1.80 -23.42 -47.27
C GLY A 204 -2.18 -21.97 -46.99
N GLY A 205 -3.44 -21.54 -47.00
CA GLY A 205 -4.59 -22.20 -46.40
C GLY A 205 -4.90 -21.50 -45.08
N CYS A 206 -5.44 -20.28 -45.13
CA CYS A 206 -5.94 -19.56 -43.97
C CYS A 206 -7.47 -19.69 -43.94
N GLY A 207 -7.95 -20.62 -43.12
CA GLY A 207 -9.34 -20.75 -42.72
C GLY A 207 -9.44 -20.85 -41.19
N GLY A 208 -10.56 -20.37 -40.67
CA GLY A 208 -10.96 -20.37 -39.25
C GLY A 208 -10.68 -19.02 -38.59
N ASP A 209 -11.66 -18.21 -38.17
CA ASP A 209 -12.65 -18.46 -37.08
C ASP A 209 -11.93 -18.98 -35.82
N ASP A 210 -12.19 -18.60 -34.58
CA ASP A 210 -13.22 -17.84 -33.88
C ASP A 210 -12.81 -17.92 -32.40
N GLY A 211 -12.99 -16.87 -31.60
CA GLY A 211 -12.67 -16.99 -30.18
C GLY A 211 -12.78 -15.68 -29.41
N GLY A 212 -13.94 -15.46 -28.80
CA GLY A 212 -14.26 -14.31 -27.97
C GLY A 212 -13.25 -14.09 -26.86
N HIS A 213 -12.86 -12.82 -26.71
CA HIS A 213 -12.10 -12.35 -25.58
C HIS A 213 -13.11 -11.95 -24.50
N GLU A 214 -13.06 -12.65 -23.36
CA GLU A 214 -13.84 -12.32 -22.18
C GLU A 214 -13.34 -10.98 -21.62
N GLU A 215 -14.31 -10.15 -21.23
CA GLU A 215 -14.13 -8.80 -20.75
C GLU A 215 -13.57 -8.79 -19.32
N ASP A 216 -12.30 -8.45 -19.18
CA ASP A 216 -11.73 -8.10 -17.87
C ASP A 216 -12.13 -6.67 -17.50
N GLY A 217 -13.07 -6.57 -16.55
CA GLY A 217 -13.09 -5.54 -15.50
C GLY A 217 -12.76 -4.10 -15.90
N GLY A 218 -13.39 -3.59 -16.96
CA GLY A 218 -13.30 -2.19 -17.35
C GLY A 218 -13.87 -1.27 -16.27
N CYS A 219 -13.16 -0.19 -15.99
CA CYS A 219 -13.66 0.97 -15.27
C CYS A 219 -14.90 1.49 -16.01
N GLY A 220 -16.09 1.13 -15.54
CA GLY A 220 -17.35 1.54 -16.16
C GLY A 220 -17.49 3.06 -16.18
N GLY A 221 -17.52 3.61 -17.39
CA GLY A 221 -17.86 4.99 -17.70
C GLY A 221 -18.32 5.06 -19.14
N ASP A 222 -19.61 4.81 -19.35
CA ASP A 222 -20.25 4.84 -20.66
C ASP A 222 -20.44 6.29 -21.12
N ASP A 223 -19.92 6.54 -22.34
CA ASP A 223 -20.44 7.34 -23.45
C ASP A 223 -21.10 8.71 -23.21
N GLY A 224 -20.27 9.75 -23.17
CA GLY A 224 -20.73 11.14 -23.24
C GLY A 224 -19.74 12.18 -23.74
N GLY A 225 -18.87 11.86 -24.72
CA GLY A 225 -18.18 12.85 -25.55
C GLY A 225 -17.53 14.02 -24.82
N HIS A 226 -16.64 13.72 -23.86
CA HIS A 226 -15.73 14.69 -23.28
C HIS A 226 -14.31 14.19 -23.52
N GLU A 227 -13.43 15.11 -23.94
CA GLU A 227 -12.04 14.84 -24.27
C GLU A 227 -11.41 13.99 -23.17
N ASP A 228 -10.71 12.91 -23.57
CA ASP A 228 -9.82 12.11 -22.72
C ASP A 228 -8.90 13.07 -21.95
N ASP A 229 -9.28 13.43 -20.72
CA ASP A 229 -8.29 13.70 -19.72
C ASP A 229 -7.65 12.34 -19.42
N GLY A 230 -6.35 12.23 -19.63
CA GLY A 230 -5.59 11.08 -19.16
C GLY A 230 -5.53 11.12 -17.63
N SER A 231 -6.68 11.03 -16.96
CA SER A 231 -6.80 11.03 -15.51
C SER A 231 -6.19 9.73 -15.00
N ASN A 232 -4.88 9.83 -14.75
CA ASN A 232 -4.06 8.84 -14.10
C ASN A 232 -4.69 8.48 -12.74
N CYS A 233 -5.53 7.45 -12.71
CA CYS A 233 -6.22 6.97 -11.51
C CYS A 233 -5.25 6.50 -10.41
N ALA A 234 -3.97 6.33 -10.73
CA ALA A 234 -2.92 5.91 -9.81
C ALA A 234 -2.64 6.93 -8.68
N HIS A 235 -2.97 8.21 -8.87
CA HIS A 235 -2.66 9.25 -7.88
C HIS A 235 -3.69 9.44 -6.75
N LYS A 236 -4.86 8.78 -6.82
CA LYS A 236 -6.00 9.17 -5.97
C LYS A 236 -5.87 8.74 -4.50
N GLY A 237 -5.00 7.77 -4.19
CA GLY A 237 -4.83 7.23 -2.84
C GLY A 237 -6.12 6.61 -2.28
N VAL A 238 -6.04 6.06 -1.07
CA VAL A 238 -7.17 5.45 -0.36
C VAL A 238 -7.57 6.34 0.81
N LEU A 239 -8.83 6.74 0.91
CA LEU A 239 -9.32 7.46 2.08
C LEU A 239 -9.32 6.54 3.31
N VAL A 240 -8.47 6.86 4.27
CA VAL A 240 -8.38 6.20 5.57
C VAL A 240 -9.15 7.04 6.58
N SER A 241 -10.06 6.41 7.32
CA SER A 241 -10.83 7.04 8.40
C SER A 241 -10.43 6.46 9.76
N PRO A 242 -10.56 7.21 10.87
CA PRO A 242 -10.28 6.72 12.21
C PRO A 242 -11.06 5.43 12.51
N GLY A 243 -10.37 4.44 13.07
CA GLY A 243 -10.94 3.13 13.35
C GLY A 243 -10.26 2.02 12.57
N ILE A 244 -10.96 0.89 12.43
CA ILE A 244 -10.40 -0.30 11.81
C ILE A 244 -10.22 -0.06 10.31
N ASP A 245 -9.01 -0.33 9.83
CA ASP A 245 -8.68 -0.23 8.42
C ASP A 245 -8.92 -1.56 7.70
N PHE A 246 -9.93 -1.57 6.83
CA PHE A 246 -10.28 -2.74 6.03
C PHE A 246 -9.77 -2.66 4.59
N VAL A 247 -9.29 -1.50 4.15
CA VAL A 247 -9.21 -1.19 2.72
C VAL A 247 -7.77 -1.00 2.28
N SER A 248 -6.97 -0.27 3.07
CA SER A 248 -5.68 0.18 2.56
C SER A 248 -4.56 -0.87 2.67
N HIS A 249 -4.77 -1.96 3.42
CA HIS A 249 -3.75 -2.99 3.68
C HIS A 249 -4.30 -4.43 3.59
N ALA A 250 -5.40 -4.68 2.89
CA ALA A 250 -5.94 -6.04 2.81
C ALA A 250 -5.04 -6.95 1.95
N ASN A 251 -4.59 -8.09 2.49
CA ASN A 251 -3.85 -9.11 1.73
C ASN A 251 -4.12 -10.54 2.21
N VAL A 252 -5.21 -10.75 2.93
CA VAL A 252 -5.58 -12.05 3.49
C VAL A 252 -7.06 -12.36 3.22
N THR A 253 -7.32 -13.61 2.87
CA THR A 253 -8.66 -14.15 2.63
C THR A 253 -8.85 -15.45 3.41
N THR A 254 -10.07 -16.01 3.39
CA THR A 254 -10.33 -17.37 3.86
C THR A 254 -9.94 -18.39 2.79
N CYS A 255 -9.31 -19.49 3.18
CA CYS A 255 -9.05 -20.59 2.25
C CYS A 255 -10.38 -21.21 1.75
N GLN A 256 -10.42 -21.64 0.48
CA GLN A 256 -11.58 -22.27 -0.16
C GLN A 256 -11.49 -23.80 -0.12
#